data_AF-A0A0P7GMG7-F1
#
_entry.id   AF-A0A0P7GMG7-F1
#
_cell.length_a   1.000
_cell.length_b   1.000
_cell.length_c   1.000
_cell.angle_alpha   90.00
_cell.angle_beta   90.00
_cell.angle_gamma   90.00
#
_symmetry.space_group_name_H-M   'P 1'
#
loop_
_entity.id
_entity.type
_entity.pdbx_description
1 polymer ?
#
loop_
_entity_poly.entity_id
_entity_poly.type
_entity_poly.pdbx_seq_one_letter_code
_entity_poly.pdbx_strand_id
1 'polypeptide(L)'
;MEGADSLTPATDAWFDVPVDDAVSLETSSLRFHNLLSVFLRDDDGTEHGKVTAEPFEIDSHGTFIDVNAALKLLIYVERGTMRGSVVENDDGPADTVVSFETATRVVVGARSTHEVPVSSMTVTEDSADLMDAVSLLGASVKEWSAERSWPTLRGHPPAIELGTERDIPDRLSVPDTGVTIGIPPETASIYRVAPLSYYLGADLVAHDRAELRLGSKHVEPLGAGRDLEASVDELLARCLLLDSLVRIGGYYSIPRLEYDELAPELPFYPPNCTASRSTSSCWSTSRSPSTSFGRTYRSGQSKRRSAPMRQMSRCCRTCSTQSVAFV
;
A
#
# COMPACT_ATOMS: atom_id res chain seq x y z
N MET A 1 15.36 -20.06 25.01
CA MET A 1 13.97 -19.99 24.54
C MET A 1 13.09 -20.52 25.68
N GLU A 2 12.91 -19.73 26.74
CA GLU A 2 11.84 -19.90 27.72
C GLU A 2 10.73 -18.94 27.28
N GLY A 3 9.50 -19.41 27.05
CA GLY A 3 8.39 -18.56 26.60
C GLY A 3 7.54 -19.09 25.44
N ALA A 4 7.69 -20.35 25.03
CA ALA A 4 6.85 -20.95 23.99
C ALA A 4 5.35 -21.04 24.36
N ASP A 5 4.99 -20.84 25.64
CA ASP A 5 3.63 -21.00 26.16
C ASP A 5 2.75 -19.73 26.13
N SER A 6 3.24 -18.58 25.62
CA SER A 6 2.48 -17.31 25.62
C SER A 6 1.98 -16.83 24.25
N LEU A 7 2.30 -17.54 23.16
CA LEU A 7 1.81 -17.18 21.83
C LEU A 7 0.37 -17.66 21.65
N THR A 8 -0.52 -16.72 21.32
CA THR A 8 -1.92 -17.00 20.99
C THR A 8 -2.24 -16.49 19.58
N PRO A 9 -3.09 -17.19 18.81
CA PRO A 9 -3.53 -16.68 17.52
C PRO A 9 -4.20 -15.31 17.66
N ALA A 10 -3.92 -14.41 16.74
CA ALA A 10 -4.60 -13.12 16.62
C ALA A 10 -5.15 -12.95 15.20
N THR A 11 -6.10 -12.03 15.04
CA THR A 11 -6.69 -11.72 13.74
C THR A 11 -6.05 -10.47 13.15
N ASP A 12 -6.28 -10.24 11.86
CA ASP A 12 -5.90 -9.02 11.13
C ASP A 12 -6.62 -7.76 11.64
N ALA A 13 -7.76 -7.89 12.33
CA ALA A 13 -8.54 -6.78 12.89
C ALA A 13 -7.80 -5.82 13.84
N TRP A 14 -6.58 -6.17 14.28
CA TRP A 14 -5.72 -5.30 15.09
C TRP A 14 -4.90 -4.30 14.26
N PHE A 15 -4.91 -4.43 12.93
CA PHE A 15 -4.09 -3.64 12.02
C PHE A 15 -4.96 -2.79 11.09
N ASP A 16 -4.53 -1.56 10.86
CA ASP A 16 -5.12 -0.65 9.89
C ASP A 16 -4.60 -0.86 8.46
N VAL A 17 -3.67 -1.80 8.31
CA VAL A 17 -3.09 -2.24 7.04
C VAL A 17 -3.17 -3.76 6.91
N PRO A 18 -3.20 -4.32 5.70
CA PRO A 18 -3.29 -5.77 5.51
C PRO A 18 -2.14 -6.53 6.17
N VAL A 19 -2.43 -7.67 6.79
CA VAL A 19 -1.43 -8.65 7.25
C VAL A 19 -1.89 -10.04 6.80
N ASP A 20 -0.97 -10.98 6.65
CA ASP A 20 -1.31 -12.34 6.22
C ASP A 20 -1.72 -13.23 7.39
N ASP A 21 -1.01 -13.06 8.51
CA ASP A 21 -1.25 -13.81 9.74
C ASP A 21 -0.77 -12.98 10.93
N ALA A 22 -1.30 -13.30 12.12
CA ALA A 22 -0.98 -12.58 13.34
C ALA A 22 -0.97 -13.47 14.58
N VAL A 23 -0.08 -13.13 15.51
CA VAL A 23 0.01 -13.75 16.84
C VAL A 23 0.04 -12.68 17.91
N SER A 24 -0.43 -13.00 19.11
CA SER A 24 -0.37 -12.14 20.28
C SER A 24 0.47 -12.80 21.37
N LEU A 25 1.25 -11.98 22.07
CA LEU A 25 2.03 -12.38 23.24
C LEU A 25 2.10 -11.25 24.25
N GLU A 26 2.42 -11.60 25.50
CA GLU A 26 2.79 -10.68 26.55
C GLU A 26 4.32 -10.61 26.65
N THR A 27 4.90 -9.42 26.66
CA THR A 27 6.35 -9.23 26.83
C THR A 27 6.67 -7.91 27.50
N SER A 28 7.83 -7.81 28.14
CA SER A 28 8.38 -6.55 28.66
C SER A 28 9.30 -5.83 27.67
N SER A 29 9.70 -6.49 26.58
CA SER A 29 10.55 -5.89 25.56
C SER A 29 10.51 -6.63 24.22
N LEU A 30 10.92 -5.90 23.18
CA LEU A 30 11.18 -6.40 21.84
C LEU A 30 12.62 -6.01 21.46
N ARG A 31 13.32 -6.94 20.82
CA ARG A 31 14.69 -6.72 20.33
C ARG A 31 14.75 -7.13 18.86
N PHE A 32 15.15 -6.18 18.02
CA PHE A 32 15.34 -6.38 16.59
C PHE A 32 16.84 -6.38 16.29
N HIS A 33 17.35 -7.51 15.85
CA HIS A 33 18.76 -7.67 15.51
C HIS A 33 19.09 -7.12 14.13
N ASN A 34 20.34 -6.74 13.91
CA ASN A 34 20.91 -6.38 12.61
C ASN A 34 20.37 -5.08 11.98
N LEU A 35 20.28 -3.98 12.75
CA LEU A 35 19.97 -2.63 12.24
C LEU A 35 18.75 -2.56 11.31
N LEU A 36 17.73 -3.37 11.56
CA LEU A 36 16.48 -3.28 10.82
C LEU A 36 15.90 -1.88 11.01
N SER A 37 15.45 -1.27 9.91
CA SER A 37 14.82 0.06 10.01
C SER A 37 13.46 -0.10 10.67
N VAL A 38 13.39 0.31 11.93
CA VAL A 38 12.18 0.33 12.75
C VAL A 38 11.54 1.71 12.67
N PHE A 39 10.27 1.77 12.29
CA PHE A 39 9.47 2.99 12.25
C PHE A 39 8.33 2.90 13.25
N LEU A 40 7.97 4.03 13.83
CA LEU A 40 6.94 4.14 14.85
C LEU A 40 5.82 5.07 14.38
N ARG A 41 4.58 4.64 14.59
CA ARG A 41 3.36 5.41 14.27
C ARG A 41 2.27 5.08 15.27
N ASP A 42 1.52 6.07 15.73
CA ASP A 42 0.34 5.83 16.56
C ASP A 42 -0.86 5.35 15.74
N ASP A 43 -1.84 4.77 16.42
CA ASP A 43 -3.09 4.30 15.81
C ASP A 43 -3.94 5.42 15.19
N ASP A 44 -3.75 6.67 15.61
CA ASP A 44 -4.34 7.86 15.00
C ASP A 44 -3.63 8.32 13.71
N GLY A 45 -2.54 7.65 13.32
CA GLY A 45 -1.74 7.97 12.15
C GLY A 45 -0.56 8.91 12.41
N THR A 46 -0.35 9.39 13.64
CA THR A 46 0.79 10.25 13.99
C THR A 46 2.10 9.50 13.83
N GLU A 47 2.94 9.92 12.88
CA GLU A 47 4.26 9.33 12.64
C GLU A 47 5.30 9.90 13.62
N HIS A 48 6.00 9.02 14.33
CA HIS A 48 7.17 9.36 15.16
C HIS A 48 8.49 9.19 14.41
N GLY A 49 8.45 8.55 13.24
CA GLY A 49 9.60 8.36 12.35
C GLY A 49 10.43 7.14 12.68
N LYS A 50 11.69 7.13 12.20
CA LYS A 50 12.64 6.03 12.37
C LYS A 50 13.29 6.06 13.76
N VAL A 51 13.38 4.92 14.42
CA VAL A 51 14.15 4.77 15.67
C VAL A 51 15.63 5.01 15.41
N THR A 52 16.28 5.81 16.27
CA THR A 52 17.70 6.15 16.17
C THR A 52 18.44 5.76 17.46
N ALA A 53 19.73 6.09 17.54
CA ALA A 53 20.51 5.92 18.77
C ALA A 53 20.03 6.85 19.89
N GLU A 54 19.32 7.94 19.57
CA GLU A 54 18.71 8.80 20.57
C GLU A 54 17.54 8.05 21.25
N PRO A 55 17.50 7.97 22.59
CA PRO A 55 16.39 7.36 23.29
C PRO A 55 15.08 8.08 23.03
N PHE A 56 14.01 7.31 22.86
CA PHE A 56 12.65 7.82 22.78
C PHE A 56 11.80 7.30 23.94
N GLU A 57 10.73 8.03 24.22
CA GLU A 57 9.64 7.62 25.10
C GLU A 57 8.32 8.07 24.48
N ILE A 58 7.39 7.13 24.31
CA ILE A 58 6.06 7.36 23.75
C ILE A 58 5.05 6.80 24.74
N ASP A 59 4.09 7.64 25.15
CA ASP A 59 2.91 7.24 25.91
C ASP A 59 1.70 7.42 25.01
N SER A 60 1.11 6.30 24.59
CA SER A 60 0.04 6.26 23.60
C SER A 60 -1.00 5.19 23.95
N HIS A 61 -2.20 5.34 23.39
CA HIS A 61 -3.27 4.35 23.52
C HIS A 61 -3.13 3.18 22.54
N GLY A 62 -2.27 3.32 21.52
CA GLY A 62 -1.91 2.27 20.59
C GLY A 62 -0.78 2.75 19.69
N THR A 63 0.27 1.95 19.58
CA THR A 63 1.42 2.28 18.71
C THR A 63 1.75 1.10 17.82
N PHE A 64 1.90 1.37 16.54
CA PHE A 64 2.45 0.45 15.55
C PHE A 64 3.96 0.61 15.46
N ILE A 65 4.65 -0.52 15.54
CA ILE A 65 6.06 -0.67 15.21
C ILE A 65 6.14 -1.39 13.87
N ASP A 66 6.69 -0.71 12.88
CA ASP A 66 6.89 -1.23 11.55
C ASP A 66 8.34 -1.66 11.35
N VAL A 67 8.55 -2.92 10.99
CA VAL A 67 9.87 -3.48 10.74
C VAL A 67 9.90 -4.15 9.37
N ASN A 68 10.81 -3.70 8.51
CA ASN A 68 11.10 -4.36 7.24
C ASN A 68 12.25 -5.35 7.47
N ALA A 69 11.92 -6.64 7.57
CA ALA A 69 12.87 -7.75 7.67
C ALA A 69 12.72 -8.68 6.45
N ALA A 70 12.99 -9.98 6.60
CA ALA A 70 12.65 -11.00 5.59
C ALA A 70 11.13 -11.03 5.29
N LEU A 71 10.32 -10.59 6.26
CA LEU A 71 8.90 -10.29 6.10
C LEU A 71 8.68 -8.84 6.55
N LYS A 72 7.60 -8.23 6.07
CA LYS A 72 7.09 -7.00 6.63
C LYS A 72 6.40 -7.34 7.96
N LEU A 73 6.93 -6.85 9.07
CA LEU A 73 6.31 -7.03 10.39
C LEU A 73 5.63 -5.74 10.79
N LEU A 74 4.40 -5.87 11.26
CA LEU A 74 3.63 -4.81 11.89
C LEU A 74 3.30 -5.27 13.29
N ILE A 75 3.77 -4.54 14.29
CA ILE A 75 3.59 -4.91 15.68
C ILE A 75 2.74 -3.84 16.33
N TYR A 76 1.54 -4.20 16.73
CA TYR A 76 0.67 -3.35 17.51
C TYR A 76 0.99 -3.53 18.99
N VAL A 77 1.33 -2.44 19.67
CA VAL A 77 1.48 -2.37 21.11
C VAL A 77 0.20 -1.76 21.67
N GLU A 78 -0.54 -2.56 22.44
CA GLU A 78 -1.74 -2.07 23.11
C GLU A 78 -1.33 -1.19 24.30
N ARG A 79 -1.80 0.07 24.31
CA ARG A 79 -1.72 1.06 25.42
C ARG A 79 -0.55 0.91 26.40
N GLY A 80 0.33 1.91 26.44
CA GLY A 80 1.29 2.07 27.54
C GLY A 80 2.49 2.92 27.17
N THR A 81 3.37 3.10 28.16
CA THR A 81 4.65 3.79 27.96
C THR A 81 5.66 2.83 27.35
N MET A 82 6.11 3.19 26.15
CA MET A 82 7.15 2.48 25.40
C MET A 82 8.42 3.33 25.36
N ARG A 83 9.56 2.72 25.66
CA ARG A 83 10.89 3.35 25.59
C ARG A 83 11.83 2.52 24.74
N GLY A 84 12.71 3.18 23.99
CA GLY A 84 13.67 2.44 23.18
C GLY A 84 14.76 3.29 22.56
N SER A 85 15.74 2.62 21.96
CA SER A 85 16.81 3.21 21.16
C SER A 85 17.48 2.14 20.31
N VAL A 86 18.30 2.57 19.36
CA VAL A 86 19.33 1.72 18.77
C VAL A 86 20.47 1.56 19.78
N VAL A 87 20.94 0.33 19.96
CA VAL A 87 22.01 -0.07 20.88
C VAL A 87 23.13 -0.69 20.06
N GLU A 88 24.33 -0.11 20.13
CA GLU A 88 25.52 -0.67 19.47
C GLU A 88 25.97 -1.97 20.15
N ASN A 89 26.43 -2.92 19.35
CA ASN A 89 26.94 -4.20 19.82
C ASN A 89 28.46 -4.26 19.54
N ASP A 90 29.25 -4.71 20.52
CA ASP A 90 30.72 -4.72 20.42
C ASP A 90 31.24 -5.60 19.26
N ASP A 91 30.55 -6.70 18.98
CA ASP A 91 30.97 -7.73 18.01
C ASP A 91 29.98 -7.92 16.83
N GLY A 92 29.10 -6.95 16.57
CA GLY A 92 28.07 -7.12 15.54
C GLY A 92 27.31 -5.85 15.16
N PRO A 93 26.37 -5.95 14.20
CA PRO A 93 25.50 -4.83 13.86
C PRO A 93 24.64 -4.44 15.07
N ALA A 94 24.32 -3.15 15.19
CA ALA A 94 23.51 -2.64 16.29
C ALA A 94 22.09 -3.23 16.30
N ASP A 95 21.51 -3.33 17.49
CA ASP A 95 20.13 -3.77 17.71
C ASP A 95 19.20 -2.56 17.88
N THR A 96 17.92 -2.72 17.54
CA THR A 96 16.88 -1.82 18.06
C THR A 96 16.20 -2.49 19.24
N VAL A 97 16.16 -1.80 20.38
CA VAL A 97 15.51 -2.30 21.60
C VAL A 97 14.33 -1.42 21.94
N VAL A 98 13.21 -2.05 22.18
CA VAL A 98 11.97 -1.44 22.65
C VAL A 98 11.58 -2.13 23.95
N SER A 99 11.22 -1.37 24.96
CA SER A 99 10.90 -1.84 26.30
C SER A 99 9.63 -1.19 26.81
N PHE A 100 8.93 -1.91 27.67
CA PHE A 100 7.66 -1.51 28.25
C PHE A 100 7.83 -1.43 29.77
N GLU A 101 7.13 -0.50 30.41
CA GLU A 101 7.21 -0.35 31.88
C GLU A 101 6.69 -1.57 32.63
N THR A 102 5.69 -2.25 32.05
CA THR A 102 5.15 -3.52 32.53
C THR A 102 5.08 -4.51 31.39
N ALA A 103 4.93 -5.81 31.70
CA ALA A 103 4.55 -6.78 30.68
C ALA A 103 3.31 -6.27 29.95
N THR A 104 3.40 -6.19 28.62
CA THR A 104 2.44 -5.54 27.74
C THR A 104 2.08 -6.49 26.62
N ARG A 105 0.80 -6.50 26.28
CA ARG A 105 0.29 -7.23 25.13
C ARG A 105 0.79 -6.59 23.85
N VAL A 106 1.43 -7.41 23.03
CA VAL A 106 1.79 -7.06 21.66
C VAL A 106 1.11 -8.02 20.70
N VAL A 107 0.66 -7.49 19.57
CA VAL A 107 0.13 -8.28 18.45
C VAL A 107 1.08 -8.11 17.28
N VAL A 108 1.69 -9.21 16.86
CA VAL A 108 2.66 -9.24 15.76
C VAL A 108 1.95 -9.77 14.52
N GLY A 109 1.72 -8.89 13.56
CA GLY A 109 1.25 -9.22 12.23
C GLY A 109 2.44 -9.34 11.27
N ALA A 110 2.39 -10.33 10.39
CA ALA A 110 3.39 -10.52 9.35
C ALA A 110 2.73 -10.41 7.97
N ARG A 111 3.45 -9.78 7.04
CA ARG A 111 3.09 -9.72 5.62
C ARG A 111 4.28 -10.17 4.78
N SER A 112 4.07 -11.23 4.03
CA SER A 112 5.04 -11.80 3.09
C SER A 112 5.24 -10.88 1.89
N THR A 113 6.45 -10.92 1.32
CA THR A 113 6.73 -10.32 0.02
C THR A 113 6.03 -11.07 -1.12
N HIS A 114 5.51 -12.28 -0.84
CA HIS A 114 4.84 -13.18 -1.78
C HIS A 114 5.66 -13.32 -3.06
N GLU A 115 6.89 -13.81 -2.94
CA GLU A 115 7.79 -14.04 -4.11
C GLU A 115 7.47 -15.33 -4.87
N VAL A 116 6.50 -16.10 -4.41
CA VAL A 116 6.05 -17.35 -5.04
C VAL A 116 4.53 -17.34 -5.28
N PRO A 117 4.05 -18.03 -6.33
CA PRO A 117 2.63 -18.12 -6.62
C PRO A 117 1.80 -18.66 -5.45
N VAL A 118 0.67 -18.01 -5.16
CA VAL A 118 -0.30 -18.42 -4.13
C VAL A 118 -1.24 -19.55 -4.60
N SER A 119 -1.29 -19.78 -5.91
CA SER A 119 -2.08 -20.80 -6.59
C SER A 119 -1.47 -21.08 -7.96
N SER A 120 -1.88 -22.18 -8.58
CA SER A 120 -1.73 -22.44 -10.00
C SER A 120 -3.09 -22.43 -10.71
N MET A 121 -3.06 -22.19 -12.02
CA MET A 121 -4.15 -22.31 -12.98
C MET A 121 -3.63 -23.10 -14.18
N THR A 122 -4.42 -24.02 -14.70
CA THR A 122 -4.11 -24.77 -15.91
C THR A 122 -4.98 -24.25 -17.06
N VAL A 123 -4.33 -23.92 -18.18
CA VAL A 123 -4.97 -23.48 -19.42
C VAL A 123 -4.68 -24.47 -20.54
N THR A 124 -5.55 -24.53 -21.55
CA THR A 124 -5.29 -25.31 -22.77
C THR A 124 -4.57 -24.45 -23.82
N GLU A 125 -4.41 -24.98 -25.04
CA GLU A 125 -3.94 -24.20 -26.19
C GLU A 125 -4.98 -23.18 -26.68
N ASP A 126 -6.21 -23.19 -26.13
CA ASP A 126 -7.21 -22.16 -26.43
C ASP A 126 -6.82 -20.81 -25.81
N SER A 127 -6.70 -19.80 -26.66
CA SER A 127 -6.48 -18.41 -26.27
C SER A 127 -7.51 -17.89 -25.26
N ALA A 128 -8.76 -18.35 -25.31
CA ALA A 128 -9.80 -17.94 -24.37
C ALA A 128 -9.47 -18.35 -22.93
N ASP A 129 -8.94 -19.57 -22.75
CA ASP A 129 -8.51 -20.06 -21.43
C ASP A 129 -7.37 -19.20 -20.86
N LEU A 130 -6.42 -18.81 -21.72
CA LEU A 130 -5.32 -17.95 -21.32
C LEU A 130 -5.81 -16.53 -20.98
N MET A 131 -6.80 -16.01 -21.69
CA MET A 131 -7.40 -14.70 -21.39
C MET A 131 -8.12 -14.71 -20.04
N ASP A 132 -8.89 -15.76 -19.74
CA ASP A 132 -9.53 -15.95 -18.43
C ASP A 132 -8.48 -16.01 -17.30
N ALA A 133 -7.42 -16.81 -17.49
CA ALA A 133 -6.34 -16.94 -16.52
C ALA A 133 -5.60 -15.61 -16.29
N VAL A 134 -5.32 -14.85 -17.36
CA VAL A 134 -4.64 -13.55 -17.26
C VAL A 134 -5.51 -12.49 -16.58
N SER A 135 -6.83 -12.58 -16.71
CA SER A 135 -7.78 -11.69 -15.99
C SER A 135 -7.74 -11.92 -14.47
N LEU A 136 -7.35 -13.12 -14.03
CA LEU A 136 -7.27 -13.51 -12.62
C LEU A 136 -5.90 -13.28 -11.98
N LEU A 137 -4.91 -12.76 -12.72
CA LEU A 137 -3.57 -12.51 -12.15
C LEU A 137 -3.63 -11.54 -10.96
N GLY A 138 -4.56 -10.58 -10.99
CA GLY A 138 -4.78 -9.62 -9.90
C GLY A 138 -5.23 -10.26 -8.58
N ALA A 139 -5.56 -11.55 -8.53
CA ALA A 139 -6.00 -12.22 -7.29
C ALA A 139 -4.94 -12.24 -6.18
N SER A 140 -3.67 -11.97 -6.51
CA SER A 140 -2.58 -11.81 -5.52
C SER A 140 -2.40 -10.37 -5.02
N VAL A 141 -3.17 -9.41 -5.53
CA VAL A 141 -3.21 -8.02 -5.06
C VAL A 141 -4.08 -7.96 -3.81
N LYS A 142 -3.51 -7.49 -2.68
CA LYS A 142 -4.18 -7.53 -1.38
C LYS A 142 -5.31 -6.52 -1.24
N GLU A 143 -5.19 -5.40 -1.94
CA GLU A 143 -6.19 -4.34 -1.93
C GLU A 143 -6.11 -3.50 -3.20
N TRP A 144 -7.21 -2.83 -3.53
CA TRP A 144 -7.37 -2.09 -4.79
C TRP A 144 -7.38 -0.58 -4.62
N SER A 145 -6.90 -0.09 -3.48
CA SER A 145 -6.57 1.31 -3.27
C SER A 145 -5.24 1.67 -3.97
N ALA A 146 -4.79 2.92 -3.84
CA ALA A 146 -3.46 3.34 -4.30
C ALA A 146 -2.31 2.64 -3.54
N GLU A 147 -2.60 2.06 -2.37
CA GLU A 147 -1.62 1.32 -1.57
C GLU A 147 -1.08 0.11 -2.31
N ARG A 148 -1.80 -0.44 -3.31
CA ARG A 148 -1.29 -1.50 -4.18
C ARG A 148 0.05 -1.16 -4.82
N SER A 149 0.39 0.11 -4.99
CA SER A 149 1.73 0.50 -5.46
C SER A 149 2.89 0.08 -4.53
N TRP A 150 2.63 -0.39 -3.30
CA TRP A 150 3.63 -1.02 -2.43
C TRP A 150 3.99 -2.42 -2.92
N PRO A 151 5.29 -2.80 -2.95
CA PRO A 151 5.70 -4.14 -3.37
C PRO A 151 5.00 -5.27 -2.60
N THR A 152 4.85 -5.13 -1.27
CA THR A 152 4.24 -6.18 -0.42
C THR A 152 2.72 -6.28 -0.52
N LEU A 153 2.07 -5.38 -1.26
CA LEU A 153 0.63 -5.42 -1.55
C LEU A 153 0.33 -5.89 -2.98
N ARG A 154 1.37 -6.06 -3.81
CA ARG A 154 1.33 -6.65 -5.15
C ARG A 154 2.07 -7.98 -5.14
N GLY A 155 1.43 -8.98 -4.55
CA GLY A 155 2.03 -10.31 -4.43
C GLY A 155 2.21 -10.99 -5.78
N HIS A 156 3.07 -12.01 -5.84
CA HIS A 156 3.32 -12.77 -7.05
C HIS A 156 2.01 -13.38 -7.61
N PRO A 157 1.70 -13.18 -8.90
CA PRO A 157 0.49 -13.72 -9.52
C PRO A 157 0.42 -15.26 -9.42
N PRO A 158 -0.78 -15.85 -9.52
CA PRO A 158 -0.93 -17.29 -9.71
C PRO A 158 -0.11 -17.81 -10.89
N ALA A 159 0.44 -19.01 -10.78
CA ALA A 159 1.14 -19.66 -11.88
C ALA A 159 0.14 -20.06 -12.97
N ILE A 160 0.56 -19.93 -14.24
CA ILE A 160 -0.20 -20.44 -15.39
C ILE A 160 0.59 -21.61 -15.97
N GLU A 161 -0.06 -22.76 -16.05
CA GLU A 161 0.50 -24.00 -16.58
C GLU A 161 -0.28 -24.43 -17.83
N LEU A 162 0.41 -24.96 -18.84
CA LEU A 162 -0.22 -25.53 -20.02
C LEU A 162 -0.60 -26.99 -19.77
N GLY A 163 -1.86 -27.33 -20.00
CA GLY A 163 -2.38 -28.70 -19.84
C GLY A 163 -3.37 -29.07 -20.94
N THR A 164 -3.91 -30.29 -20.84
CA THR A 164 -4.92 -30.81 -21.78
C THR A 164 -6.35 -30.41 -21.42
N GLU A 165 -6.57 -30.02 -20.16
CA GLU A 165 -7.87 -29.59 -19.64
C GLU A 165 -7.68 -28.30 -18.83
N ARG A 166 -8.67 -27.41 -18.91
CA ARG A 166 -8.69 -26.14 -18.18
C ARG A 166 -9.05 -26.40 -16.71
N ASP A 167 -8.24 -25.89 -15.79
CA ASP A 167 -8.50 -25.92 -14.34
C ASP A 167 -8.16 -24.56 -13.72
N ILE A 168 -9.17 -23.83 -13.26
CA ILE A 168 -9.01 -22.54 -12.58
C ILE A 168 -9.70 -22.65 -11.22
N PRO A 169 -8.97 -22.53 -10.10
CA PRO A 169 -9.56 -22.66 -8.77
C PRO A 169 -10.59 -21.56 -8.48
N ASP A 170 -11.80 -21.95 -8.06
CA ASP A 170 -12.92 -21.05 -7.71
C ASP A 170 -12.59 -20.03 -6.60
N ARG A 171 -11.53 -20.30 -5.81
CA ARG A 171 -11.05 -19.39 -4.75
C ARG A 171 -10.33 -18.14 -5.29
N LEU A 172 -9.96 -18.13 -6.57
CA LEU A 172 -9.33 -16.98 -7.20
C LEU A 172 -10.41 -15.99 -7.62
N SER A 173 -10.28 -14.75 -7.17
CA SER A 173 -11.20 -13.68 -7.52
C SER A 173 -10.48 -12.34 -7.56
N VAL A 174 -10.93 -11.48 -8.47
CA VAL A 174 -10.53 -10.07 -8.59
C VAL A 174 -11.81 -9.25 -8.43
N PRO A 175 -11.79 -8.08 -7.76
CA PRO A 175 -12.97 -7.23 -7.72
C PRO A 175 -13.32 -6.73 -9.12
N ASP A 176 -14.61 -6.46 -9.35
CA ASP A 176 -15.05 -5.76 -10.55
C ASP A 176 -14.55 -4.31 -10.51
N THR A 177 -13.48 -4.05 -11.27
CA THR A 177 -12.86 -2.73 -11.40
C THR A 177 -13.53 -1.87 -12.46
N GLY A 178 -14.40 -2.45 -13.30
CA GLY A 178 -14.96 -1.83 -14.49
C GLY A 178 -13.93 -1.53 -15.59
N VAL A 179 -12.71 -2.08 -15.48
CA VAL A 179 -11.64 -1.94 -16.47
C VAL A 179 -11.59 -3.20 -17.33
N THR A 180 -11.63 -3.04 -18.65
CA THR A 180 -11.47 -4.17 -19.59
C THR A 180 -10.41 -3.85 -20.62
N ILE A 181 -9.62 -4.84 -21.02
CA ILE A 181 -8.65 -4.74 -22.11
C ILE A 181 -9.12 -5.65 -23.25
N GLY A 182 -9.64 -5.04 -24.31
CA GLY A 182 -9.96 -5.73 -25.55
C GLY A 182 -8.69 -6.00 -26.33
N ILE A 183 -8.48 -7.23 -26.81
CA ILE A 183 -7.31 -7.58 -27.64
C ILE A 183 -7.63 -8.69 -28.65
N PRO A 184 -6.88 -8.77 -29.77
CA PRO A 184 -6.90 -9.96 -30.60
C PRO A 184 -6.55 -11.20 -29.77
N PRO A 185 -7.26 -12.33 -29.93
CA PRO A 185 -7.07 -13.56 -29.14
C PRO A 185 -5.80 -14.31 -29.59
N GLU A 186 -4.67 -13.60 -29.58
CA GLU A 186 -3.35 -14.10 -29.94
C GLU A 186 -2.49 -14.12 -28.67
N THR A 187 -1.78 -15.22 -28.43
CA THR A 187 -0.89 -15.39 -27.28
C THR A 187 0.09 -14.22 -27.09
N ALA A 188 0.61 -13.67 -28.19
CA ALA A 188 1.53 -12.54 -28.14
C ALA A 188 0.87 -11.24 -27.64
N SER A 189 -0.40 -11.00 -27.98
CA SER A 189 -1.16 -9.85 -27.50
C SER A 189 -1.53 -10.02 -26.03
N ILE A 190 -1.93 -11.24 -25.63
CA ILE A 190 -2.26 -11.58 -24.24
C ILE A 190 -1.06 -11.34 -23.32
N TYR A 191 0.13 -11.83 -23.67
CA TYR A 191 1.32 -11.62 -22.85
C TYR A 191 1.76 -10.17 -22.76
N ARG A 192 1.60 -9.38 -23.83
CA ARG A 192 1.93 -7.94 -23.80
C ARG A 192 1.08 -7.17 -22.80
N VAL A 193 -0.20 -7.50 -22.65
CA VAL A 193 -1.11 -6.77 -21.76
C VAL A 193 -1.18 -7.34 -20.34
N ALA A 194 -0.62 -8.53 -20.09
CA ALA A 194 -0.70 -9.21 -18.80
C ALA A 194 -0.22 -8.35 -17.60
N PRO A 195 0.88 -7.57 -17.68
CA PRO A 195 1.29 -6.70 -16.58
C PRO A 195 0.27 -5.58 -16.27
N LEU A 196 -0.36 -5.02 -17.30
CA LEU A 196 -1.39 -3.98 -17.14
C LEU A 196 -2.68 -4.57 -16.57
N SER A 197 -3.09 -5.75 -17.07
CA SER A 197 -4.21 -6.52 -16.53
C SER A 197 -4.03 -6.78 -15.04
N TYR A 198 -2.87 -7.31 -14.67
CA TYR A 198 -2.51 -7.59 -13.28
C TYR A 198 -2.64 -6.35 -12.38
N TYR A 199 -2.06 -5.22 -12.81
CA TYR A 199 -2.00 -4.01 -11.99
C TYR A 199 -3.36 -3.30 -11.85
N LEU A 200 -4.19 -3.37 -12.89
CA LEU A 200 -5.50 -2.74 -12.94
C LEU A 200 -6.64 -3.66 -12.51
N GLY A 201 -6.40 -4.96 -12.40
CA GLY A 201 -7.44 -5.96 -12.18
C GLY A 201 -8.44 -5.93 -13.32
N ALA A 202 -7.93 -5.90 -14.55
CA ALA A 202 -8.73 -5.70 -15.73
C ALA A 202 -9.10 -7.04 -16.40
N ASP A 203 -10.34 -7.14 -16.89
CA ASP A 203 -10.76 -8.31 -17.65
C ASP A 203 -10.21 -8.24 -19.08
N LEU A 204 -9.65 -9.35 -19.56
CA LEU A 204 -9.29 -9.51 -20.97
C LEU A 204 -10.50 -9.99 -21.76
N VAL A 205 -10.83 -9.27 -22.83
CA VAL A 205 -11.94 -9.61 -23.72
C VAL A 205 -11.48 -9.73 -25.16
N ALA A 206 -11.98 -10.73 -25.88
CA ALA A 206 -11.64 -10.92 -27.28
C ALA A 206 -12.18 -9.76 -28.11
N HIS A 207 -11.30 -9.12 -28.90
CA HIS A 207 -11.64 -7.97 -29.72
C HIS A 207 -10.68 -7.82 -30.90
N ASP A 208 -11.12 -7.24 -32.01
CA ASP A 208 -10.32 -7.13 -33.22
C ASP A 208 -9.14 -6.15 -33.10
N ARG A 209 -9.18 -5.28 -32.07
CA ARG A 209 -8.20 -4.21 -31.82
C ARG A 209 -7.84 -4.15 -30.36
N ALA A 210 -6.58 -3.82 -30.06
CA ALA A 210 -6.15 -3.60 -28.69
C ALA A 210 -6.66 -2.25 -28.17
N GLU A 211 -7.48 -2.28 -27.12
CA GLU A 211 -8.04 -1.09 -26.48
C GLU A 211 -8.27 -1.31 -24.99
N LEU A 212 -8.04 -0.27 -24.18
CA LEU A 212 -8.42 -0.23 -22.77
C LEU A 212 -9.75 0.51 -22.64
N ARG A 213 -10.69 -0.04 -21.87
CA ARG A 213 -12.02 0.56 -21.66
C ARG A 213 -12.28 0.75 -20.17
N LEU A 214 -12.85 1.90 -19.84
CA LEU A 214 -13.34 2.23 -18.49
C LEU A 214 -14.87 2.27 -18.53
N GLY A 215 -15.50 1.10 -18.36
CA GLY A 215 -16.92 0.90 -18.62
C GLY A 215 -17.35 1.46 -19.98
N SER A 216 -18.44 2.22 -20.00
CA SER A 216 -18.93 2.91 -21.21
C SER A 216 -18.41 4.33 -21.38
N LYS A 217 -17.52 4.80 -20.50
CA LYS A 217 -17.18 6.22 -20.38
C LYS A 217 -15.95 6.63 -21.20
N HIS A 218 -15.02 5.70 -21.40
CA HIS A 218 -13.75 5.99 -22.05
C HIS A 218 -13.21 4.74 -22.73
N VAL A 219 -12.60 4.94 -23.89
CA VAL A 219 -11.88 3.92 -24.67
C VAL A 219 -10.57 4.54 -25.11
N GLU A 220 -9.46 3.88 -24.77
CA GLU A 220 -8.11 4.25 -25.12
C GLU A 220 -7.53 3.20 -26.09
N PRO A 221 -7.26 3.55 -27.36
CA PRO A 221 -6.60 2.64 -28.29
C PRO A 221 -5.17 2.35 -27.84
N LEU A 222 -4.77 1.08 -27.83
CA LEU A 222 -3.43 0.66 -27.42
C LEU A 222 -2.48 0.41 -28.61
N GLY A 223 -3.00 0.43 -29.85
CA GLY A 223 -2.19 0.12 -31.04
C GLY A 223 -2.01 -1.38 -31.24
N ALA A 224 -0.92 -1.79 -31.90
CA ALA A 224 -0.65 -3.20 -32.20
C ALA A 224 0.86 -3.49 -32.19
N GLY A 225 1.24 -4.75 -31.99
CA GLY A 225 2.65 -5.17 -32.01
C GLY A 225 3.50 -4.39 -31.00
N ARG A 226 4.48 -3.63 -31.49
CA ARG A 226 5.36 -2.79 -30.64
C ARG A 226 4.66 -1.57 -30.06
N ASP A 227 3.67 -1.02 -30.76
CA ASP A 227 2.93 0.15 -30.26
C ASP A 227 2.04 -0.25 -29.08
N LEU A 228 1.53 -1.49 -29.08
CA LEU A 228 0.83 -2.10 -27.95
C LEU A 228 1.73 -2.21 -26.73
N GLU A 229 2.94 -2.73 -26.90
CA GLU A 229 3.93 -2.86 -25.83
C GLU A 229 4.30 -1.50 -25.23
N ALA A 230 4.57 -0.50 -26.08
CA ALA A 230 4.88 0.85 -25.63
C ALA A 230 3.71 1.52 -24.88
N SER A 231 2.48 1.34 -25.37
CA SER A 231 1.28 1.88 -24.70
C SER A 231 1.04 1.23 -23.35
N VAL A 232 1.26 -0.09 -23.23
CA VAL A 232 1.16 -0.81 -21.96
C VAL A 232 2.19 -0.32 -20.96
N ASP A 233 3.44 -0.18 -21.37
CA ASP A 233 4.53 0.31 -20.50
C ASP A 233 4.25 1.72 -19.98
N GLU A 234 3.87 2.64 -20.89
CA GLU A 234 3.53 4.02 -20.51
C GLU A 234 2.34 4.09 -19.54
N LEU A 235 1.28 3.33 -19.82
CA LEU A 235 0.08 3.30 -18.97
C LEU A 235 0.39 2.72 -17.59
N LEU A 236 1.11 1.59 -17.53
CA LEU A 236 1.49 0.96 -16.28
C LEU A 236 2.38 1.88 -15.44
N ALA A 237 3.40 2.48 -16.05
CA ALA A 237 4.29 3.43 -15.39
C ALA A 237 3.51 4.64 -14.83
N ARG A 238 2.59 5.19 -15.63
CA ARG A 238 1.75 6.32 -15.22
C ARG A 238 0.82 5.96 -14.06
N CYS A 239 0.15 4.82 -14.12
CA CYS A 239 -0.72 4.36 -13.03
C CYS A 239 0.08 4.13 -11.74
N LEU A 240 1.23 3.44 -11.84
CA LEU A 240 2.11 3.20 -10.69
C LEU A 240 2.63 4.51 -10.07
N LEU A 241 3.02 5.47 -10.90
CA LEU A 241 3.45 6.79 -10.44
C LEU A 241 2.32 7.51 -9.72
N LEU A 242 1.13 7.60 -10.32
CA LEU A 242 0.00 8.31 -9.74
C LEU A 242 -0.45 7.68 -8.42
N ASP A 243 -0.58 6.36 -8.36
CA ASP A 243 -0.86 5.66 -7.10
C ASP A 243 0.24 5.94 -6.06
N SER A 244 1.51 5.93 -6.49
CA SER A 244 2.63 6.20 -5.61
C SER A 244 2.62 7.59 -5.00
N LEU A 245 2.14 8.59 -5.74
CA LEU A 245 2.04 9.98 -5.31
C LEU A 245 0.89 10.19 -4.31
N VAL A 246 -0.27 9.59 -4.55
CA VAL A 246 -1.45 9.80 -3.69
C VAL A 246 -1.38 9.07 -2.35
N ARG A 247 -0.45 8.10 -2.19
CA ARG A 247 -0.16 7.43 -0.90
C ARG A 247 0.19 8.38 0.24
N ILE A 248 0.57 9.62 -0.03
CA ILE A 248 0.73 10.64 1.02
C ILE A 248 -0.53 10.82 1.87
N GLY A 249 -1.72 10.54 1.30
CA GLY A 249 -3.00 10.52 2.02
C GLY A 249 -3.46 9.12 2.46
N GLY A 250 -2.55 8.15 2.46
CA GLY A 250 -2.81 6.74 2.70
C GLY A 250 -2.26 6.23 4.04
N TYR A 251 -1.76 5.00 4.08
CA TYR A 251 -1.28 4.37 5.32
C TYR A 251 -0.08 5.06 5.97
N TYR A 252 0.81 5.61 5.14
CA TYR A 252 2.01 6.29 5.59
C TYR A 252 2.14 7.62 4.85
N SER A 253 2.28 8.70 5.62
CA SER A 253 2.34 10.06 5.09
C SER A 253 3.78 10.39 4.67
N ILE A 254 4.25 9.75 3.61
CA ILE A 254 5.62 9.94 3.09
C ILE A 254 5.62 11.02 2.00
N PRO A 255 6.22 12.20 2.22
CA PRO A 255 6.33 13.23 1.19
C PRO A 255 7.19 12.75 0.02
N ARG A 256 6.81 13.10 -1.20
CA ARG A 256 7.57 12.81 -2.42
C ARG A 256 7.90 14.10 -3.14
N LEU A 257 9.13 14.23 -3.61
CA LEU A 257 9.58 15.42 -4.32
C LEU A 257 8.74 15.65 -5.59
N GLU A 258 8.47 14.55 -6.30
CA GLU A 258 7.71 14.54 -7.55
C GLU A 258 6.25 14.95 -7.36
N TYR A 259 5.73 14.87 -6.13
CA TYR A 259 4.35 15.27 -5.84
C TYR A 259 4.15 16.78 -6.08
N ASP A 260 5.04 17.61 -5.55
CA ASP A 260 4.93 19.06 -5.66
C ASP A 260 5.15 19.55 -7.10
N GLU A 261 5.90 18.79 -7.91
CA GLU A 261 6.14 19.08 -9.32
C GLU A 261 4.95 18.68 -10.21
N LEU A 262 4.35 17.52 -9.96
CA LEU A 262 3.33 16.94 -10.86
C LEU A 262 1.90 17.30 -10.46
N ALA A 263 1.59 17.37 -9.16
CA ALA A 263 0.21 17.58 -8.69
C ALA A 263 -0.44 18.85 -9.26
N PRO A 264 0.26 20.00 -9.40
CA PRO A 264 -0.33 21.21 -9.99
C PRO A 264 -0.70 21.08 -11.48
N GLU A 265 -0.05 20.18 -12.21
CA GLU A 265 -0.25 19.97 -13.65
C GLU A 265 -1.37 18.95 -13.94
N LEU A 266 -1.85 18.23 -12.92
CA LEU A 266 -2.89 17.22 -13.08
C LEU A 266 -4.26 17.90 -13.31
N PRO A 267 -4.97 17.59 -14.41
CA PRO A 267 -6.19 18.30 -14.81
C PRO A 267 -7.39 18.05 -13.89
N PHE A 268 -7.24 17.16 -12.92
CA PHE A 268 -8.26 16.77 -11.94
C PHE A 268 -7.85 17.05 -10.49
N TYR A 269 -6.66 17.63 -10.25
CA TYR A 269 -6.20 17.93 -8.90
C TYR A 269 -6.57 19.37 -8.53
N PRO A 270 -7.32 19.62 -7.43
CA PRO A 270 -7.60 20.98 -7.02
C PRO A 270 -6.32 21.59 -6.41
N PRO A 271 -5.85 22.75 -6.89
CA PRO A 271 -4.59 23.38 -6.45
C PRO A 271 -4.57 23.79 -4.96
N ASN A 272 -5.66 23.57 -4.20
CA ASN A 272 -5.83 24.07 -2.84
C ASN A 272 -5.77 22.98 -1.74
N CYS A 273 -5.63 21.68 -2.05
CA CYS A 273 -5.61 20.66 -0.99
C CYS A 273 -4.27 20.59 -0.21
N THR A 274 -3.17 21.16 -0.71
CA THR A 274 -1.86 21.19 -0.02
C THR A 274 -1.71 22.33 0.98
N ALA A 275 -2.59 23.34 0.94
CA ALA A 275 -2.43 24.57 1.73
C ALA A 275 -3.17 24.61 3.08
N SER A 276 -4.03 23.62 3.39
CA SER A 276 -4.76 23.59 4.66
C SER A 276 -4.38 22.39 5.51
N ARG A 277 -3.84 22.63 6.72
CA ARG A 277 -3.65 21.67 7.82
C ARG A 277 -4.98 21.09 8.39
N SER A 278 -5.97 20.90 7.52
CA SER A 278 -7.30 20.42 7.85
C SER A 278 -7.78 19.54 6.70
N THR A 279 -7.34 18.29 6.71
CA THR A 279 -7.69 17.23 5.75
C THR A 279 -9.19 16.97 5.63
N SER A 280 -10.02 17.50 6.52
CA SER A 280 -11.47 17.27 6.57
C SER A 280 -12.28 17.94 5.45
N SER A 281 -11.77 19.01 4.81
CA SER A 281 -12.59 19.86 3.91
C SER A 281 -12.55 19.44 2.43
N CYS A 282 -11.47 18.84 1.92
CA CYS A 282 -11.41 18.39 0.52
C CYS A 282 -12.36 17.20 0.25
N TRP A 283 -12.57 16.31 1.24
CA TRP A 283 -13.39 15.11 1.08
C TRP A 283 -14.91 15.33 1.18
N SER A 284 -15.37 16.45 1.73
CA SER A 284 -16.82 16.73 1.83
C SER A 284 -17.47 17.15 0.51
N THR A 285 -16.68 17.62 -0.45
CA THR A 285 -17.22 18.27 -1.67
C THR A 285 -17.51 17.29 -2.81
N SER A 286 -17.15 16.01 -2.68
CA SER A 286 -17.38 14.97 -3.69
C SER A 286 -18.61 14.08 -3.42
N ARG A 287 -19.34 14.29 -2.31
CA ARG A 287 -20.62 13.58 -2.07
C ARG A 287 -21.78 14.36 -2.69
N SER A 288 -22.36 13.80 -3.75
CA SER A 288 -23.68 14.23 -4.26
C SER A 288 -24.78 13.97 -3.21
N PRO A 289 -25.85 14.77 -3.15
CA PRO A 289 -26.75 14.81 -1.99
C PRO A 289 -27.69 13.60 -1.95
N SER A 290 -27.58 12.80 -0.90
CA SER A 290 -28.68 11.92 -0.47
C SER A 290 -29.62 12.68 0.48
N THR A 291 -30.88 12.30 0.37
CA THR A 291 -32.10 13.00 0.77
C THR A 291 -32.17 13.35 2.26
N SER A 292 -32.68 14.55 2.52
CA SER A 292 -32.93 15.17 3.82
C SER A 292 -33.79 14.34 4.78
N PHE A 293 -33.36 14.25 6.05
CA PHE A 293 -34.27 14.29 7.20
C PHE A 293 -33.62 15.08 8.33
N GLY A 294 -34.27 16.17 8.74
CA GLY A 294 -33.72 17.16 9.65
C GLY A 294 -33.85 16.79 11.13
N ARG A 295 -32.87 17.23 11.92
CA ARG A 295 -33.11 17.69 13.29
C ARG A 295 -32.09 18.76 13.65
N THR A 296 -32.63 19.94 13.92
CA THR A 296 -31.97 21.15 14.41
C THR A 296 -31.38 20.96 15.81
N TYR A 297 -30.13 21.38 16.03
CA TYR A 297 -29.68 21.92 17.30
C TYR A 297 -28.76 23.13 17.06
N ARG A 298 -28.97 24.16 17.89
CA ARG A 298 -28.55 25.55 17.68
C ARG A 298 -27.69 25.97 18.87
N SER A 299 -26.43 26.34 18.62
CA SER A 299 -25.59 27.24 19.43
C SER A 299 -24.24 27.35 18.72
N GLY A 300 -23.71 28.50 18.27
CA GLY A 300 -23.83 29.84 18.78
C GLY A 300 -22.64 30.15 19.69
N GLN A 301 -21.48 30.52 19.13
CA GLN A 301 -20.72 31.70 19.57
C GLN A 301 -19.47 31.95 18.72
N SER A 302 -19.15 33.23 18.58
CA SER A 302 -18.07 33.81 17.80
C SER A 302 -16.89 34.15 18.70
N LYS A 303 -15.67 34.19 18.14
CA LYS A 303 -14.77 35.36 18.24
C LYS A 303 -13.42 35.17 17.53
N ARG A 304 -13.22 36.06 16.56
CA ARG A 304 -12.10 36.98 16.33
C ARG A 304 -10.66 36.47 16.19
N ARG A 305 -10.15 36.79 14.99
CA ARG A 305 -8.78 36.91 14.49
C ARG A 305 -7.79 37.61 15.42
N SER A 306 -6.54 37.15 15.37
CA SER A 306 -5.33 37.98 15.38
C SER A 306 -4.13 37.19 14.83
N ALA A 307 -3.48 37.72 13.81
CA ALA A 307 -2.11 37.47 13.37
C ALA A 307 -1.37 38.83 13.44
N PRO A 308 -0.06 38.98 13.11
CA PRO A 308 0.97 37.98 12.74
C PRO A 308 2.33 38.19 13.45
N MET A 309 3.30 37.28 13.28
CA MET A 309 4.71 37.68 13.24
C MET A 309 5.62 36.65 12.53
N ARG A 310 6.50 37.19 11.68
CA ARG A 310 7.54 36.51 10.89
C ARG A 310 8.75 36.18 11.75
N GLN A 311 9.42 35.05 11.51
CA GLN A 311 10.87 34.99 11.54
C GLN A 311 11.43 33.81 10.71
N MET A 312 12.51 34.12 10.00
CA MET A 312 13.31 33.24 9.15
C MET A 312 14.28 32.39 9.98
N SER A 313 14.56 31.16 9.54
CA SER A 313 15.90 30.57 9.66
C SER A 313 16.14 29.50 8.59
N ARG A 314 17.32 29.59 7.98
CA ARG A 314 17.90 28.73 6.93
C ARG A 314 18.66 27.53 7.54
N CYS A 315 19.04 26.60 6.65
CA CYS A 315 19.94 25.43 6.80
C CYS A 315 19.31 24.20 7.45
N CYS A 316 19.50 22.97 6.98
CA CYS A 316 20.67 22.40 6.30
C CYS A 316 20.28 21.32 5.27
N ARG A 317 21.10 21.23 4.21
CA ARG A 317 21.07 20.18 3.18
C ARG A 317 21.83 18.96 3.71
N THR A 318 21.27 17.77 3.52
CA THR A 318 22.02 16.54 3.17
C THR A 318 21.03 15.53 2.59
N CYS A 319 21.14 15.32 1.29
CA CYS A 319 20.40 14.35 0.51
C CYS A 319 21.32 13.13 0.33
N SER A 320 20.88 11.93 0.69
CA SER A 320 21.54 10.69 0.28
C SER A 320 20.54 9.81 -0.47
N THR A 321 20.58 9.93 -1.78
CA THR A 321 19.93 9.06 -2.76
C THR A 321 20.66 7.72 -2.77
N GLN A 322 19.94 6.61 -2.53
CA GLN A 322 20.41 5.28 -2.92
C GLN A 322 19.44 4.73 -3.97
N SER A 323 19.92 4.75 -5.20
CA SER A 323 19.32 4.10 -6.36
C SER A 323 19.43 2.58 -6.20
N VAL A 324 18.31 1.87 -6.35
CA VAL A 324 18.30 0.41 -6.52
C VAL A 324 17.98 0.15 -7.99
N ALA A 325 18.93 -0.47 -8.69
CA ALA A 325 18.78 -0.93 -10.05
C ALA A 325 18.09 -2.31 -10.05
N PHE A 326 17.10 -2.47 -10.93
CA PHE A 326 16.47 -3.75 -11.23
C PHE A 326 17.39 -4.57 -12.15
N VAL A 327 17.58 -5.85 -11.82
CA VAL A 327 17.98 -6.95 -12.71
C VAL A 327 16.97 -8.06 -12.51
#